data_AF-A0A4V4GZW0-F1
#
_entry.id   AF-A0A4V4GZW0-F1
#
_cell.length_a   1.000
_cell.length_b   1.000
_cell.length_c   1.000
_cell.angle_alpha   90.00
_cell.angle_beta   90.00
_cell.angle_gamma   90.00
#
_symmetry.space_group_name_H-M   'P 1'
#
loop_
_entity.id
_entity.type
_entity.pdbx_description
1 polymer ?
#
loop_
_entity_poly.entity_id
_entity_poly.type
_entity_poly.pdbx_seq_one_letter_code
_entity_poly.pdbx_strand_id
1 'polypeptide(L)'
;MDKKNYTQTLFDQAFTRVVLYLYKEGKLSQQNLAKEIEMPPSNLSDILKGGRGVPKNKIDFAKFILATKYNVNNSFLDTNEGPFLNQPLEPKNEEHPQFIDIKNENEKLTIINRELEVRIADLRKLNETQEELINSLKEQLLKTAKK
;
A
#
# COMPACT_ATOMS: atom_id res chain seq x y z
N MET A 1 -33.50 19.58 18.10
CA MET A 1 -33.22 18.16 17.83
C MET A 1 -32.12 18.08 16.78
N ASP A 2 -30.92 17.76 17.23
CA ASP A 2 -29.71 17.73 16.41
C ASP A 2 -29.74 16.55 15.41
N LYS A 3 -29.74 16.89 14.12
CA LYS A 3 -29.67 15.94 12.99
C LYS A 3 -28.24 15.41 12.75
N LYS A 4 -27.43 15.21 13.78
CA LYS A 4 -26.01 14.80 13.63
C LYS A 4 -25.68 13.39 14.15
N ASN A 5 -26.64 12.64 14.68
CA ASN A 5 -26.36 11.35 15.33
C ASN A 5 -26.94 10.11 14.64
N TYR A 6 -27.48 10.22 13.42
CA TYR A 6 -28.15 9.09 12.76
C TYR A 6 -27.31 8.33 11.70
N THR A 7 -26.15 8.87 11.31
CA THR A 7 -25.28 8.25 10.29
C THR A 7 -24.12 7.43 10.86
N GLN A 8 -23.90 7.46 12.17
CA GLN A 8 -22.77 6.78 12.82
C GLN A 8 -23.02 5.29 13.13
N THR A 9 -24.28 4.83 13.08
CA THR A 9 -24.69 3.51 13.62
C THR A 9 -24.87 2.39 12.59
N LEU A 10 -24.98 2.72 11.30
CA LEU A 10 -25.14 1.74 10.22
C LEU A 10 -23.88 1.59 9.35
N PHE A 11 -23.11 2.67 9.19
CA PHE A 11 -22.00 2.76 8.24
C PHE A 11 -20.72 2.01 8.66
N ASP A 12 -20.65 1.48 9.89
CA ASP A 12 -19.50 0.72 10.42
C ASP A 12 -19.80 -0.75 10.71
N GLN A 13 -21.05 -1.21 10.54
CA GLN A 13 -21.39 -2.60 10.83
C GLN A 13 -20.77 -3.56 9.81
N ALA A 14 -20.79 -3.21 8.52
CA ALA A 14 -20.23 -4.05 7.47
C ALA A 14 -18.73 -4.23 7.60
N PHE A 15 -17.98 -3.11 7.72
CA PHE A 15 -16.54 -3.13 7.95
C PHE A 15 -16.18 -3.93 9.22
N THR A 16 -16.86 -3.68 10.34
CA THR A 16 -16.63 -4.41 11.59
C THR A 16 -16.92 -5.90 11.44
N ARG A 17 -17.98 -6.29 10.70
CA ARG A 17 -18.30 -7.69 10.40
C ARG A 17 -17.20 -8.37 9.58
N VAL A 18 -16.67 -7.69 8.57
CA VAL A 18 -15.55 -8.21 7.76
C VAL A 18 -14.33 -8.45 8.63
N VAL A 19 -13.98 -7.46 9.46
CA VAL A 19 -12.85 -7.55 10.39
C VAL A 19 -13.05 -8.71 11.38
N LEU A 20 -14.25 -8.86 11.95
CA LEU A 20 -14.59 -9.95 12.85
C LEU A 20 -14.54 -11.32 12.16
N TYR A 21 -15.00 -11.41 10.91
CA TYR A 21 -14.92 -12.62 10.11
C TYR A 21 -13.47 -13.04 9.88
N LEU A 22 -12.60 -12.12 9.46
CA LEU A 22 -11.17 -12.41 9.27
C LEU A 22 -10.46 -12.78 10.58
N TYR A 23 -10.86 -12.15 11.68
CA TYR A 23 -10.32 -12.48 13.01
C TYR A 23 -10.74 -13.88 13.49
N LYS A 24 -12.03 -14.22 13.37
CA LYS A 24 -12.59 -15.48 13.90
C LYS A 24 -12.41 -16.65 12.94
N GLU A 25 -12.89 -16.48 11.71
CA GLU A 25 -12.93 -17.55 10.69
C GLU A 25 -11.62 -17.62 9.92
N GLY A 26 -11.00 -16.47 9.64
CA GLY A 26 -9.67 -16.41 9.02
C GLY A 26 -8.53 -16.86 9.94
N LYS A 27 -8.82 -17.12 11.23
CA LYS A 27 -7.86 -17.51 12.28
C LYS A 27 -6.64 -16.59 12.36
N LEU A 28 -6.81 -15.32 12.00
CA LEU A 28 -5.74 -14.32 12.12
C LEU A 28 -5.66 -13.81 13.55
N SER A 29 -4.45 -13.77 14.12
CA SER A 29 -4.24 -13.06 15.38
C SER A 29 -4.55 -11.57 15.21
N GLN A 30 -4.94 -10.90 16.28
CA GLN A 30 -5.26 -9.46 16.23
C GLN A 30 -4.07 -8.63 15.73
N GLN A 31 -2.84 -9.00 16.12
CA GLN A 31 -1.62 -8.33 15.66
C GLN A 31 -1.38 -8.54 14.16
N ASN A 32 -1.56 -9.78 13.67
CA ASN A 32 -1.41 -10.07 12.25
C ASN A 32 -2.48 -9.35 11.44
N LEU A 33 -3.74 -9.38 11.88
CA LEU A 33 -4.81 -8.67 11.21
C LEU A 33 -4.54 -7.15 11.17
N ALA A 34 -4.12 -6.55 12.29
CA ALA A 34 -3.76 -5.12 12.33
C ALA A 34 -2.68 -4.76 11.31
N LYS A 35 -1.65 -5.60 11.19
CA LYS A 35 -0.59 -5.42 10.20
C LYS A 35 -1.11 -5.59 8.77
N GLU A 36 -1.94 -6.61 8.55
CA GLU A 36 -2.51 -6.98 7.27
C GLU A 36 -3.42 -5.90 6.67
N ILE A 37 -4.19 -5.18 7.49
CA ILE A 37 -5.05 -4.06 7.05
C ILE A 37 -4.45 -2.68 7.35
N GLU A 38 -3.16 -2.63 7.68
CA GLU A 38 -2.40 -1.40 7.97
C GLU A 38 -3.07 -0.47 8.99
N MET A 39 -3.64 -1.08 10.03
CA MET A 39 -4.37 -0.39 11.09
C MET A 39 -3.60 -0.45 12.40
N PRO A 40 -3.51 0.65 13.16
CA PRO A 40 -2.94 0.62 14.51
C PRO A 40 -3.67 -0.42 15.38
N PRO A 41 -2.93 -1.25 16.16
CA PRO A 41 -3.56 -2.29 17.00
C PRO A 41 -4.60 -1.76 17.98
N SER A 42 -4.41 -0.54 18.50
CA SER A 42 -5.38 0.15 19.35
C SER A 42 -6.72 0.36 18.63
N ASN A 43 -6.67 0.89 17.40
CA ASN A 43 -7.86 1.16 16.59
C ASN A 43 -8.58 -0.14 16.22
N LEU A 44 -7.83 -1.18 15.86
CA LEU A 44 -8.41 -2.50 15.59
C LEU A 44 -9.10 -3.07 16.84
N SER A 45 -8.50 -2.90 18.02
CA SER A 45 -9.11 -3.30 19.30
C SER A 45 -10.43 -2.58 19.55
N ASP A 46 -10.48 -1.28 19.28
CA ASP A 46 -11.69 -0.48 19.44
C ASP A 46 -12.80 -0.90 18.46
N ILE A 47 -12.44 -1.25 17.22
CA ILE A 47 -13.36 -1.82 16.23
C ILE A 47 -13.92 -3.17 16.70
N LEU A 48 -13.05 -4.08 17.15
CA LEU A 48 -13.47 -5.39 17.65
C LEU A 48 -14.38 -5.30 18.88
N LYS A 49 -14.32 -4.20 19.64
CA LYS A 49 -15.17 -3.91 20.80
C LYS A 49 -16.44 -3.11 20.46
N GLY A 50 -16.72 -2.84 19.19
CA GLY A 50 -17.94 -2.15 18.75
C GLY A 50 -17.75 -0.70 18.33
N GLY A 51 -16.54 -0.32 17.90
CA GLY A 51 -16.31 0.82 17.01
C GLY A 51 -16.67 2.18 17.60
N ARG A 52 -15.85 2.68 18.54
CA ARG A 52 -15.94 4.09 18.97
C ARG A 52 -14.58 4.76 18.86
N GLY A 53 -14.54 5.91 18.19
CA GLY A 53 -13.39 6.82 18.20
C GLY A 53 -12.29 6.56 17.16
N VAL A 54 -12.47 5.63 16.21
CA VAL A 54 -11.48 5.41 15.15
C VAL A 54 -11.58 6.51 14.08
N PRO A 55 -10.46 7.16 13.70
CA PRO A 55 -10.46 8.17 12.64
C PRO A 55 -10.93 7.61 11.29
N LYS A 56 -11.83 8.32 10.62
CA LYS A 56 -12.44 7.90 9.34
C LYS A 56 -11.39 7.55 8.28
N ASN A 57 -10.33 8.35 8.15
CA ASN A 57 -9.25 8.10 7.18
C ASN A 57 -8.54 6.74 7.40
N LYS A 58 -8.50 6.22 8.63
CA LYS A 58 -7.96 4.90 8.93
C LYS A 58 -8.94 3.79 8.56
N ILE A 59 -10.24 4.04 8.69
CA ILE A 59 -11.28 3.10 8.26
C ILE A 59 -11.31 3.01 6.74
N ASP A 60 -11.32 4.15 6.04
CA ASP A 60 -11.37 4.20 4.58
C ASP A 60 -10.15 3.49 3.95
N PHE A 61 -8.96 3.68 4.53
CA PHE A 61 -7.76 2.98 4.08
C PHE A 61 -7.83 1.47 4.34
N ALA A 62 -8.29 1.05 5.53
CA ALA A 62 -8.47 -0.37 5.82
C ALA A 62 -9.53 -1.03 4.93
N LYS A 63 -10.62 -0.31 4.58
CA LYS A 63 -11.63 -0.77 3.60
C LYS A 63 -11.00 -1.03 2.25
N PHE A 64 -10.14 -0.13 1.77
CA PHE A 64 -9.40 -0.32 0.52
C PHE A 64 -8.54 -1.60 0.56
N ILE A 65 -7.81 -1.85 1.65
CA ILE A 65 -7.01 -3.08 1.80
C ILE A 65 -7.90 -4.33 1.85
N LEU A 66 -9.03 -4.29 2.56
CA LEU A 66 -9.97 -5.41 2.60
C LEU A 66 -10.56 -5.73 1.22
N ALA A 67 -10.94 -4.71 0.46
CA ALA A 67 -11.47 -4.89 -0.87
C ALA A 67 -10.44 -5.49 -1.84
N THR A 68 -9.19 -5.03 -1.77
CA THR A 68 -8.12 -5.46 -2.68
C THR A 68 -7.52 -6.81 -2.31
N LYS A 69 -7.20 -7.03 -1.03
CA LYS A 69 -6.48 -8.22 -0.57
C LYS A 69 -7.40 -9.40 -0.29
N TYR A 70 -8.60 -9.13 0.22
CA TYR A 70 -9.56 -10.16 0.63
C TYR A 70 -10.74 -10.27 -0.34
N ASN A 71 -10.68 -9.56 -1.47
CA ASN A 71 -11.72 -9.51 -2.50
C ASN A 71 -13.12 -9.20 -1.95
N VAL A 72 -13.16 -8.36 -0.91
CA VAL A 72 -14.40 -7.92 -0.26
C VAL A 72 -15.10 -6.93 -1.18
N ASN A 73 -16.42 -7.02 -1.25
CA ASN A 73 -17.20 -6.12 -2.08
C ASN A 73 -17.24 -4.70 -1.49
N ASN A 74 -16.89 -3.70 -2.31
CA ASN A 74 -16.89 -2.29 -1.88
C ASN A 74 -18.29 -1.79 -1.51
N SER A 75 -19.31 -2.16 -2.30
CA SER A 75 -20.70 -1.82 -1.98
C SER A 75 -21.11 -2.41 -0.63
N PHE A 76 -20.69 -3.63 -0.31
CA PHE A 76 -20.91 -4.22 1.00
C PHE A 76 -20.21 -3.41 2.10
N LEU A 77 -18.94 -3.04 1.93
CA LEU A 77 -18.19 -2.26 2.93
C LEU A 77 -18.76 -0.87 3.20
N ASP A 78 -19.36 -0.24 2.20
CA ASP A 78 -19.87 1.13 2.31
C ASP A 78 -21.35 1.21 2.66
N THR A 79 -22.16 0.31 2.11
CA THR A 79 -23.62 0.37 2.25
C THR A 79 -24.21 -0.81 3.00
N ASN A 80 -23.40 -1.84 3.30
CA ASN A 80 -23.87 -3.13 3.84
C ASN A 80 -24.87 -3.83 2.91
N GLU A 81 -24.85 -3.49 1.62
CA GLU A 81 -25.68 -4.09 0.57
C GLU A 81 -24.84 -4.96 -0.37
N GLY A 82 -25.48 -5.98 -0.95
CA GLY A 82 -24.83 -6.90 -1.88
C GLY A 82 -24.07 -8.05 -1.20
N PRO A 83 -23.33 -8.85 -1.98
CA PRO A 83 -22.58 -9.99 -1.46
C PRO A 83 -21.37 -9.53 -0.66
N PHE A 84 -21.02 -10.29 0.39
CA PHE A 84 -19.86 -10.02 1.25
C PHE A 84 -18.53 -9.99 0.46
N LEU A 85 -18.39 -10.87 -0.54
CA LEU A 85 -17.22 -10.98 -1.42
C LEU A 85 -17.65 -10.79 -2.86
N ASN A 86 -16.74 -10.30 -3.70
CA ASN A 86 -17.00 -10.23 -5.14
C ASN A 86 -16.99 -11.61 -5.80
N GLN A 87 -16.30 -12.59 -5.20
CA GLN A 87 -16.28 -14.00 -5.62
C GLN A 87 -16.22 -14.90 -4.38
N PRO A 88 -16.79 -16.12 -4.43
CA PRO A 88 -16.65 -17.09 -3.34
C PRO A 88 -15.18 -17.34 -3.01
N LEU A 89 -14.83 -17.49 -1.73
CA LEU A 89 -13.50 -17.96 -1.33
C LEU A 89 -13.36 -19.39 -1.83
N GLU A 90 -12.62 -19.59 -2.92
CA GLU A 90 -12.24 -20.94 -3.31
C GLU A 90 -11.46 -21.58 -2.16
N PRO A 91 -11.70 -22.88 -1.88
CA PRO A 91 -10.91 -23.59 -0.89
C PRO A 91 -9.45 -23.47 -1.31
N LYS A 92 -8.61 -22.98 -0.39
CA LYS A 92 -7.17 -22.85 -0.59
C LYS A 92 -6.59 -24.24 -0.84
N ASN A 93 -6.56 -24.67 -2.10
CA ASN A 93 -5.47 -25.49 -2.58
C ASN A 93 -4.26 -24.57 -2.63
N GLU A 94 -3.23 -24.95 -1.89
CA GLU A 94 -1.93 -24.31 -1.92
C GLU A 94 -1.51 -24.12 -3.39
N GLU A 95 -0.98 -22.94 -3.69
CA GLU A 95 -0.68 -22.40 -5.03
C GLU A 95 -1.83 -21.65 -5.72
N HIS A 96 -2.20 -20.51 -5.14
CA HIS A 96 -2.91 -19.45 -5.87
C HIS A 96 -2.02 -18.91 -7.01
N PRO A 97 -2.51 -18.84 -8.27
CA PRO A 97 -1.75 -18.34 -9.41
C PRO A 97 -1.35 -16.85 -9.29
N GLN A 98 -1.99 -16.08 -8.40
CA GLN A 98 -1.64 -14.67 -8.16
C GLN A 98 -0.28 -14.47 -7.47
N PHE A 99 0.29 -15.49 -6.79
CA PHE A 99 1.63 -15.38 -6.19
C PHE A 99 2.77 -15.66 -7.18
N ILE A 100 2.47 -16.30 -8.31
CA ILE A 100 3.45 -16.52 -9.39
C ILE A 100 3.71 -15.19 -10.11
N ASP A 101 2.66 -14.39 -10.33
CA ASP A 101 2.80 -13.06 -10.95
C ASP A 101 3.55 -12.06 -10.06
N ILE A 102 3.29 -12.02 -8.74
CA ILE A 102 3.98 -11.08 -7.84
C ILE A 102 5.48 -11.42 -7.68
N LYS A 103 5.86 -12.69 -7.71
CA LYS A 103 7.29 -13.08 -7.68
C LYS A 103 8.01 -12.63 -8.95
N ASN A 104 7.39 -12.83 -10.12
CA ASN A 104 7.93 -12.38 -11.40
C ASN A 104 8.01 -10.84 -11.48
N GLU A 105 7.04 -10.11 -10.92
CA GLU A 105 7.08 -8.65 -10.86
C GLU A 105 8.17 -8.12 -9.93
N ASN A 106 8.37 -8.73 -8.76
CA ASN A 106 9.45 -8.35 -7.85
C ASN A 106 10.86 -8.64 -8.42
N GLU A 107 11.03 -9.72 -9.16
CA GLU A 107 12.27 -10.00 -9.88
C GLU A 107 12.53 -8.96 -10.96
N LYS A 108 11.51 -8.59 -11.75
CA LYS A 108 11.61 -7.51 -12.75
C LYS A 108 11.96 -6.17 -12.11
N LEU A 109 11.32 -5.81 -10.99
CA LEU A 109 11.63 -4.58 -10.25
C LEU A 109 13.07 -4.58 -9.73
N THR A 110 13.58 -5.74 -9.28
CA THR A 110 14.96 -5.87 -8.81
C THR A 110 15.96 -5.66 -9.95
N ILE A 111 15.69 -6.22 -11.14
CA ILE A 111 16.51 -6.02 -12.34
C ILE A 111 16.48 -4.55 -12.77
N ILE A 112 15.30 -3.94 -12.83
CA ILE A 112 15.14 -2.53 -13.20
C ILE A 112 15.88 -1.61 -12.22
N ASN A 113 15.78 -1.85 -10.91
CA ASN A 113 16.49 -1.05 -9.92
C ASN A 113 18.01 -1.16 -10.08
N ARG A 114 18.53 -2.36 -10.38
CA ARG A 114 19.95 -2.55 -10.65
C ARG A 114 20.41 -1.83 -11.92
N GLU A 115 19.61 -1.87 -12.97
CA GLU A 115 19.91 -1.12 -14.21
C GLU A 115 19.88 0.40 -13.98
N LEU A 116 18.96 0.89 -13.15
CA LEU A 116 18.90 2.29 -12.77
C LEU A 116 20.14 2.73 -11.99
N GLU A 117 20.62 1.92 -11.04
CA GLU A 117 21.85 2.20 -10.30
C GLU A 117 23.07 2.32 -11.22
N VAL A 118 23.20 1.41 -12.19
CA VAL A 118 24.27 1.47 -13.20
C VAL A 118 24.17 2.74 -14.03
N ARG A 119 22.98 3.06 -14.56
CA ARG A 119 22.78 4.28 -15.36
C ARG A 119 23.06 5.56 -14.57
N ILE A 120 22.69 5.60 -13.29
CA ILE A 120 22.99 6.73 -12.40
C ILE A 120 24.51 6.87 -12.23
N ALA A 121 25.24 5.75 -12.06
CA ALA A 121 26.69 5.78 -11.95
C ALA A 121 27.35 6.29 -13.25
N ASP A 122 26.86 5.87 -14.41
CA ASP A 122 27.36 6.33 -15.71
C ASP A 122 27.12 7.83 -15.92
N LEU A 123 25.92 8.32 -15.55
CA LEU A 123 25.60 9.76 -15.61
C LEU A 123 26.50 10.59 -14.69
N ARG A 124 26.82 10.09 -13.49
CA ARG A 124 27.75 10.77 -12.57
C ARG A 124 29.15 10.89 -13.18
N LYS A 125 29.68 9.80 -13.73
CA LYS A 125 30.98 9.80 -14.41
C LYS A 125 31.01 10.75 -15.60
N LEU A 126 29.93 10.80 -16.38
CA LEU A 126 29.82 11.73 -17.50
C LEU A 126 29.84 13.18 -17.01
N ASN A 127 29.13 13.48 -15.92
CA ASN A 127 29.13 14.82 -15.33
C ASN A 127 30.52 15.23 -14.82
N GLU A 128 31.22 14.33 -14.11
CA GLU A 128 32.60 14.54 -13.67
C GLU A 128 33.53 14.83 -14.86
N THR A 129 33.42 14.04 -15.93
CA THR A 129 34.21 14.23 -17.16
C THR A 129 33.93 15.59 -17.81
N GLN A 130 32.66 16.03 -17.82
CA GLN A 130 32.28 17.34 -18.35
C GLN A 130 32.86 18.48 -17.51
N GLU A 131 32.85 18.36 -16.18
CA GLU A 131 33.44 19.35 -15.27
C GLU A 131 34.96 19.48 -15.46
N GLU A 132 35.67 18.36 -15.61
CA GLU A 132 37.11 18.35 -15.90
C GLU A 132 37.43 19.04 -17.24
N LEU A 133 36.64 18.74 -18.28
CA LEU A 133 36.83 19.35 -19.60
C LEU A 133 36.59 20.87 -19.54
N ILE A 134 35.53 21.31 -18.86
CA ILE A 134 35.22 22.73 -18.68
C ILE A 134 36.36 23.43 -17.95
N ASN A 135 36.90 22.82 -16.90
CA ASN A 135 38.02 23.41 -16.15
C ASN A 135 39.29 23.49 -17.00
N SER A 136 39.60 22.45 -17.77
CA SER A 136 40.73 22.46 -18.70
C SER A 136 40.60 23.57 -19.76
N LEU A 137 39.41 23.74 -20.36
CA LEU A 137 39.13 24.79 -21.32
C LEU A 137 39.26 26.20 -20.71
N LYS A 138 38.77 26.39 -19.48
CA LYS A 138 38.93 27.65 -18.75
C LYS A 138 40.41 27.99 -18.54
N GLU A 139 41.22 27.01 -18.12
CA GLU A 139 42.65 27.21 -17.93
C GLU A 139 43.39 27.53 -19.22
N GLN A 140 43.03 26.88 -20.33
CA GLN A 140 43.60 27.18 -21.65
C GLN A 140 43.26 28.60 -22.08
N LEU A 141 41.99 29.00 -21.97
CA LEU A 141 41.53 30.36 -22.30
C LEU A 141 42.29 31.43 -21.49
N LEU A 142 42.44 31.21 -20.18
CA LEU A 142 43.21 32.08 -19.28
C LEU A 142 44.68 32.22 -19.69
N LYS A 143 45.30 31.16 -20.21
CA LYS A 143 46.69 31.19 -20.70
C LYS A 143 46.81 31.96 -22.02
N THR A 144 45.86 31.80 -22.94
CA THR A 144 45.83 32.56 -24.20
C THR A 144 45.52 34.04 -23.98
N ALA A 145 44.68 34.41 -23.01
CA ALA A 145 44.34 35.80 -22.73
C ALA A 145 45.48 36.60 -22.05
N LYS A 146 46.53 35.92 -21.56
CA LYS A 146 47.73 36.53 -20.94
C LYS A 146 48.93 36.64 -21.87
N LYS A 147 48.81 36.19 -23.13
CA LYS A 147 49.80 36.37 -24.20
C LYS A 147 49.38 37.50 -25.12
#